data_AF-A0A6G1FQ72-F1
#
_entry.id   AF-A0A6G1FQ72-F1
#
_cell.length_a   1.000
_cell.length_b   1.000
_cell.length_c   1.000
_cell.angle_alpha   90.00
_cell.angle_beta   90.00
_cell.angle_gamma   90.00
#
_symmetry.space_group_name_H-M   'P 1'
#
loop_
_entity.id
_entity.type
_entity.pdbx_description
1 polymer ?
#
loop_
_entity_poly.entity_id
_entity_poly.type
_entity_poly.pdbx_seq_one_letter_code
_entity_poly.pdbx_strand_id
1 'polypeptide(L)'
;MSTTAPMMSTAAEGPTATLKSTAVEGVYVPPPGFRFRLQSKDSGRVLVGNGEDDDWRVTNYGGGKVYDDQWFTLRAIDGHPSDEYYLQSADDRNGGRVVFSRQLYPGLYGEVGLYTTDHKDQHFKIEPGTGDKRDYFRLIGPHTKRVIFSRDELVSNYELSGGPHNDHYFKFLYEDTVFDRVEYDIDHATVTPQDPVLFTNTVTNETDASNELEVDMRRGASEVVSFEEQHGINITETVTTGFGIPGIVDGEVTTGFEQTNNFTFGRSNTITYEVGSSLQVTVPPHSIQKVEATLSHSTIDLPARIYSKSKTLGIEVVTDAIYHGTPYYDISYRVLEPEPWP
;
A
#
# COMPACT_ATOMS: atom_id res chain seq x y z
N MET A 1 45.03 18.36 45.15
CA MET A 1 44.84 18.49 43.69
C MET A 1 43.43 18.02 43.40
N SER A 2 42.52 18.96 43.15
CA SER A 2 41.08 18.69 42.99
C SER A 2 40.76 18.70 41.50
N THR A 3 40.23 17.60 40.99
CA THR A 3 39.85 17.41 39.58
C THR A 3 38.40 17.84 39.36
N THR A 4 38.21 18.90 38.58
CA THR A 4 36.93 19.41 38.10
C THR A 4 36.49 18.63 36.87
N ALA A 5 35.30 18.02 36.88
CA ALA A 5 34.68 17.40 35.72
C ALA A 5 33.90 18.44 34.88
N PRO A 6 33.83 18.32 33.55
CA PRO A 6 33.08 19.24 32.70
C PRO A 6 31.58 18.89 32.67
N MET A 7 30.73 19.92 32.75
CA MET A 7 29.30 19.82 32.50
C MET A 7 29.04 19.55 31.01
N MET A 8 28.41 18.41 30.70
CA MET A 8 27.75 18.19 29.42
C MET A 8 26.33 18.79 29.47
N SER A 9 26.08 19.72 28.56
CA SER A 9 24.76 20.31 28.30
C SER A 9 23.90 19.30 27.54
N THR A 10 22.82 18.84 28.14
CA THR A 10 21.77 18.08 27.47
C THR A 10 20.94 19.02 26.59
N ALA A 11 21.07 18.90 25.27
CA ALA A 11 20.12 19.51 24.35
C ALA A 11 18.77 18.79 24.50
N ALA A 12 17.73 19.55 24.85
CA ALA A 12 16.37 19.04 24.91
C ALA A 12 15.86 18.81 23.47
N GLU A 13 15.53 17.57 23.14
CA GLU A 13 14.71 17.25 21.98
C GLU A 13 13.32 17.88 22.19
N GLY A 14 12.98 18.86 21.35
CA GLY A 14 11.64 19.42 21.30
C GLY A 14 10.64 18.42 20.72
N PRO A 15 9.33 18.59 20.97
CA PRO A 15 8.30 17.70 20.44
C PRO A 15 8.23 17.83 18.91
N THR A 16 8.69 16.82 18.19
CA THR A 16 8.47 16.68 16.75
C THR A 16 6.98 16.43 16.53
N ALA A 17 6.27 17.38 15.91
CA ALA A 17 4.89 17.18 15.52
C ALA A 17 4.83 16.11 14.42
N THR A 18 4.47 14.88 14.80
CA THR A 18 4.24 13.78 13.85
C THR A 18 2.94 14.04 13.10
N LEU A 19 3.01 14.67 11.93
CA LEU A 19 1.87 14.67 11.00
C LEU A 19 1.72 13.26 10.43
N LYS A 20 0.58 12.63 10.72
CA LYS A 20 0.19 11.36 10.13
C LYS A 20 -0.28 11.60 8.69
N SER A 21 -0.05 10.64 7.79
CA SER A 21 -0.68 10.64 6.47
C SER A 21 -2.19 10.82 6.62
N THR A 22 -2.79 11.70 5.82
CA THR A 22 -4.23 11.98 5.89
C THR A 22 -4.82 11.78 4.51
N ALA A 23 -5.90 11.00 4.42
CA ALA A 23 -6.70 10.94 3.21
C ALA A 23 -7.57 12.20 3.14
N VAL A 24 -7.43 12.99 2.08
CA VAL A 24 -8.33 14.12 1.80
C VAL A 24 -9.16 13.70 0.59
N GLU A 25 -10.46 13.45 0.78
CA GLU A 25 -11.45 13.06 -0.26
C GLU A 25 -10.86 12.42 -1.54
N GLY A 26 -10.35 11.19 -1.43
CA GLY A 26 -9.86 10.39 -2.57
C GLY A 26 -8.39 10.59 -2.96
N VAL A 27 -7.67 11.54 -2.36
CA VAL A 27 -6.23 11.73 -2.56
C VAL A 27 -5.48 11.36 -1.28
N TYR A 28 -4.57 10.38 -1.38
CA TYR A 28 -3.61 10.11 -0.33
C TYR A 28 -2.56 11.21 -0.29
N VAL A 29 -2.44 11.91 0.85
CA VAL A 29 -1.38 12.90 1.07
C VAL A 29 -0.21 12.21 1.79
N PRO A 30 1.00 12.17 1.19
CA PRO A 30 2.12 11.46 1.79
C PRO A 30 2.54 12.11 3.12
N PRO A 31 3.09 11.34 4.07
CA PRO A 31 3.62 11.90 5.31
C PRO A 31 4.81 12.84 5.01
N PRO A 32 5.12 13.79 5.91
CA PRO A 32 6.24 14.70 5.71
C PRO A 32 7.57 13.99 5.48
N GLY A 33 8.39 14.55 4.60
CA GLY A 33 9.70 14.01 4.22
C GLY A 33 9.65 12.88 3.18
N PHE A 34 8.49 12.26 2.92
CA PHE A 34 8.38 11.24 1.86
C PHE A 34 8.45 11.88 0.47
N ARG A 35 9.28 11.33 -0.44
CA ARG A 35 9.53 11.95 -1.74
C ARG A 35 8.44 11.61 -2.76
N PHE A 36 8.07 12.62 -3.54
CA PHE A 36 7.16 12.47 -4.68
C PHE A 36 7.52 13.47 -5.78
N ARG A 37 7.07 13.18 -7.00
CA ARG A 37 7.02 14.13 -8.11
C ARG A 37 5.58 14.57 -8.33
N LEU A 38 5.40 15.76 -8.90
CA LEU A 38 4.07 16.32 -9.16
C LEU A 38 3.81 16.32 -10.67
N GLN A 39 2.95 15.41 -11.14
CA GLN A 39 2.61 15.31 -12.56
C GLN A 39 1.32 16.09 -12.87
N SER A 40 1.39 17.02 -13.82
CA SER A 40 0.24 17.78 -14.32
C SER A 40 -0.71 16.88 -15.13
N LYS A 41 -2.02 17.02 -14.89
CA LYS A 41 -3.08 16.34 -15.64
C LYS A 41 -3.10 16.74 -17.12
N ASP A 42 -2.90 18.04 -17.39
CA ASP A 42 -3.04 18.62 -18.72
C ASP A 42 -1.83 18.31 -19.61
N SER A 43 -0.64 18.59 -19.10
CA SER A 43 0.61 18.42 -19.87
C SER A 43 1.24 17.04 -19.76
N GLY A 44 0.88 16.25 -18.73
CA GLY A 44 1.58 15.00 -18.40
C GLY A 44 3.03 15.19 -17.92
N ARG A 45 3.50 16.44 -17.80
CA ARG A 45 4.85 16.80 -17.36
C ARG A 45 4.93 16.85 -15.84
N VAL A 46 6.15 16.67 -15.32
CA VAL A 46 6.44 16.77 -13.89
C VAL A 46 7.06 18.11 -13.55
N LEU A 47 6.76 18.65 -12.37
CA LEU A 47 7.42 19.86 -11.88
C LEU A 47 8.92 19.59 -11.61
N VAL A 48 9.73 20.63 -11.78
CA VAL A 48 11.19 20.61 -11.59
C VAL A 48 11.60 21.84 -10.78
N GLY A 49 12.36 21.64 -9.71
CA GLY A 49 12.97 22.72 -8.94
C GLY A 49 14.39 23.02 -9.40
N ASN A 50 14.61 24.08 -10.17
CA ASN A 50 15.93 24.40 -10.71
C ASN A 50 16.75 25.26 -9.75
N GLY A 51 17.90 24.77 -9.31
CA GLY A 51 18.72 25.40 -8.27
C GLY A 51 19.98 26.14 -8.73
N GLU A 52 20.42 25.98 -9.98
CA GLU A 52 21.79 26.34 -10.37
C GLU A 52 21.90 27.51 -11.36
N ASP A 53 20.83 27.89 -12.06
CA ASP A 53 20.90 28.91 -13.14
C ASP A 53 20.17 30.22 -12.78
N ASP A 54 20.47 30.80 -11.62
CA ASP A 54 20.07 32.15 -11.14
C ASP A 54 18.57 32.48 -11.02
N ASP A 55 17.67 31.66 -11.54
CA ASP A 55 16.25 32.00 -11.63
C ASP A 55 15.42 31.38 -10.50
N TRP A 56 15.97 30.41 -9.77
CA TRP A 56 15.27 29.61 -8.74
C TRP A 56 13.87 29.17 -9.19
N ARG A 57 13.65 28.98 -10.49
CA ARG A 57 12.32 28.78 -11.05
C ARG A 57 11.89 27.34 -10.85
N VAL A 58 10.59 27.19 -10.60
CA VAL A 58 9.93 25.91 -10.82
C VAL A 58 9.52 25.85 -12.28
N THR A 59 10.01 24.86 -13.00
CA THR A 59 9.63 24.58 -14.40
C THR A 59 8.95 23.22 -14.48
N ASN A 60 8.69 22.73 -15.69
CA ASN A 60 8.24 21.37 -15.91
C ASN A 60 9.13 20.64 -16.92
N TYR A 61 9.11 19.31 -16.85
CA TYR A 61 9.88 18.44 -17.74
C TYR A 61 9.05 17.22 -18.18
N GLY A 62 9.35 16.69 -19.36
CA GLY A 62 8.68 15.50 -19.88
C GLY A 62 8.85 14.30 -18.95
N GLY A 63 7.75 13.62 -18.60
CA GLY A 63 7.74 12.58 -17.56
C GLY A 63 8.51 11.28 -17.87
N GLY A 64 9.34 11.23 -18.91
CA GLY A 64 10.08 10.04 -19.33
C GLY A 64 11.27 9.70 -18.44
N LYS A 65 12.27 10.60 -18.38
CA LYS A 65 13.46 10.40 -17.53
C LYS A 65 13.29 11.09 -16.18
N VAL A 66 13.66 10.40 -15.12
CA VAL A 66 13.62 10.88 -13.74
C VAL A 66 14.95 11.53 -13.38
N TYR A 67 14.89 12.70 -12.75
CA TYR A 67 16.04 13.47 -12.28
C TYR A 67 15.83 13.91 -10.83
N ASP A 68 16.91 14.22 -10.12
CA ASP A 68 16.85 14.57 -8.69
C ASP A 68 16.05 15.84 -8.40
N ASP A 69 16.11 16.82 -9.31
CA ASP A 69 15.37 18.09 -9.26
C ASP A 69 13.85 17.97 -9.45
N GLN A 70 13.35 16.78 -9.81
CA GLN A 70 11.91 16.52 -9.95
C GLN A 70 11.25 16.16 -8.62
N TRP A 71 12.03 15.84 -7.60
CA TRP A 71 11.52 15.32 -6.34
C TRP A 71 11.26 16.43 -5.33
N PHE A 72 10.12 16.29 -4.67
CA PHE A 72 9.67 17.16 -3.60
C PHE A 72 9.26 16.33 -2.39
N THR A 73 9.18 16.98 -1.23
CA THR A 73 8.58 16.44 -0.01
C THR A 73 7.58 17.45 0.53
N LEU A 74 6.62 16.98 1.32
CA LEU A 74 5.81 17.86 2.16
C LEU A 74 6.58 18.11 3.46
N ARG A 75 6.53 19.35 3.94
CA ARG A 75 7.02 19.71 5.26
C ARG A 75 5.94 20.44 6.04
N ALA A 76 5.76 20.03 7.29
CA ALA A 76 4.87 20.70 8.22
C ALA A 76 5.21 22.19 8.35
N ILE A 77 4.20 23.01 8.63
CA ILE A 77 4.38 24.41 8.99
C ILE A 77 4.14 24.53 10.50
N ASP A 78 5.18 24.90 11.25
CA ASP A 78 5.10 25.00 12.71
C ASP A 78 4.06 26.03 13.15
N GLY A 79 3.15 25.63 14.06
CA GLY A 79 2.11 26.49 14.61
C GLY A 79 0.97 26.83 13.63
N HIS A 80 0.92 26.18 12.47
CA HIS A 80 -0.15 26.34 11.48
C HIS A 80 -1.12 25.14 11.48
N PRO A 81 -2.32 25.30 10.88
CA PRO A 81 -3.24 24.19 10.68
C PRO A 81 -2.57 23.00 9.98
N SER A 82 -2.97 21.78 10.34
CA SER A 82 -2.41 20.55 9.77
C SER A 82 -2.76 20.33 8.30
N ASP A 83 -3.52 21.24 7.66
CA ASP A 83 -3.91 21.18 6.26
C ASP A 83 -3.10 22.12 5.35
N GLU A 84 -2.11 22.84 5.91
CA GLU A 84 -1.15 23.66 5.15
C GLU A 84 0.25 23.05 5.20
N TYR A 85 0.94 23.09 4.06
CA TYR A 85 2.25 22.47 3.89
C TYR A 85 3.20 23.40 3.14
N TYR A 86 4.49 23.28 3.45
CA TYR A 86 5.53 23.64 2.50
C TYR A 86 5.71 22.51 1.48
N LEU A 87 5.90 22.88 0.22
CA LEU A 87 6.36 21.96 -0.82
C LEU A 87 7.87 22.14 -0.98
N GLN A 88 8.66 21.27 -0.34
CA GLN A 88 10.11 21.39 -0.26
C GLN A 88 10.78 20.62 -1.39
N SER A 89 11.76 21.22 -2.09
CA SER A 89 12.57 20.47 -3.05
C SER A 89 13.45 19.46 -2.30
N ALA A 90 13.50 18.23 -2.81
CA ALA A 90 14.34 17.16 -2.28
C ALA A 90 15.73 17.10 -2.94
N ASP A 91 16.03 18.00 -3.87
CA ASP A 91 17.36 18.12 -4.47
C ASP A 91 18.29 18.91 -3.56
N ASP A 92 19.42 18.31 -3.19
CA ASP A 92 20.42 18.91 -2.30
C ASP A 92 20.95 20.24 -2.84
N ARG A 93 21.01 20.42 -4.16
CA ARG A 93 21.42 21.69 -4.81
C ARG A 93 20.49 22.84 -4.46
N ASN A 94 19.23 22.54 -4.18
CA ASN A 94 18.24 23.53 -3.77
C ASN A 94 18.33 23.89 -2.29
N GLY A 95 19.17 23.22 -1.49
CA GLY A 95 19.44 23.60 -0.09
C GLY A 95 18.19 23.58 0.78
N GLY A 96 17.23 22.69 0.50
CA GLY A 96 15.97 22.59 1.23
C GLY A 96 15.01 23.77 1.02
N ARG A 97 15.17 24.56 -0.04
CA ARG A 97 14.22 25.60 -0.45
C ARG A 97 12.84 25.00 -0.75
N VAL A 98 11.82 25.83 -0.58
CA VAL A 98 10.41 25.47 -0.78
C VAL A 98 9.81 26.25 -1.93
N VAL A 99 8.77 25.69 -2.54
CA VAL A 99 8.01 26.37 -3.59
C VAL A 99 7.32 27.60 -2.99
N PHE A 100 7.26 28.69 -3.75
CA PHE A 100 6.39 29.83 -3.50
C PHE A 100 5.46 30.05 -4.69
N SER A 101 4.31 30.69 -4.46
CA SER A 101 3.33 31.05 -5.48
C SER A 101 2.76 32.43 -5.19
N ARG A 102 3.24 33.44 -5.91
CA ARG A 102 2.89 34.85 -5.69
C ARG A 102 2.52 35.59 -6.96
N GLN A 103 1.86 36.73 -6.78
CA GLN A 103 1.58 37.66 -7.87
C GLN A 103 2.77 38.59 -8.10
N LEU A 104 3.25 38.67 -9.33
CA LEU A 104 4.24 39.69 -9.72
C LEU A 104 3.57 41.02 -10.04
N TYR A 105 2.51 41.00 -10.85
CA TYR A 105 1.81 42.20 -11.31
C TYR A 105 0.28 41.99 -11.32
N PRO A 106 -0.52 43.03 -10.99
CA PRO A 106 -1.97 43.02 -11.17
C PRO A 106 -2.37 42.63 -12.61
N GLY A 107 -3.25 41.64 -12.78
CA GLY A 107 -3.77 41.22 -14.09
C GLY A 107 -2.85 40.34 -14.95
N LEU A 108 -1.67 39.94 -14.45
CA LEU A 108 -0.77 39.01 -15.13
C LEU A 108 -0.66 37.67 -14.39
N TYR A 109 -0.12 36.68 -15.11
CA TYR A 109 0.36 35.43 -14.54
C TYR A 109 1.31 35.71 -13.37
N GLY A 110 1.24 34.90 -12.33
CA GLY A 110 2.15 35.04 -11.20
C GLY A 110 3.43 34.23 -11.38
N GLU A 111 4.26 34.26 -10.35
CA GLU A 111 5.54 33.57 -10.32
C GLU A 111 5.47 32.35 -9.40
N VAL A 112 6.01 31.24 -9.89
CA VAL A 112 6.26 30.03 -9.11
C VAL A 112 7.75 29.74 -9.14
N GLY A 113 8.36 29.71 -7.97
CA GLY A 113 9.80 29.52 -7.82
C GLY A 113 10.12 28.83 -6.50
N LEU A 114 11.41 28.76 -6.19
CA LEU A 114 11.96 28.22 -4.96
C LEU A 114 12.54 29.34 -4.10
N TYR A 115 12.30 29.28 -2.79
CA TYR A 115 12.85 30.25 -1.85
C TYR A 115 13.08 29.64 -0.47
N THR A 116 13.80 30.36 0.39
CA THR A 116 13.94 30.00 1.81
C THR A 116 12.60 30.13 2.53
N THR A 117 12.43 29.47 3.68
CA THR A 117 11.11 29.42 4.33
C THR A 117 10.88 30.58 5.29
N ASP A 118 10.14 31.57 4.84
CA ASP A 118 9.98 32.86 5.53
C ASP A 118 8.67 33.59 5.19
N HIS A 119 7.86 33.06 4.25
CA HIS A 119 6.75 33.81 3.69
C HIS A 119 5.47 32.99 3.50
N LYS A 120 4.33 33.67 3.62
CA LYS A 120 2.99 33.08 3.50
C LYS A 120 2.63 32.64 2.07
N ASP A 121 3.35 33.12 1.06
CA ASP A 121 3.20 32.69 -0.32
C ASP A 121 3.82 31.30 -0.60
N GLN A 122 4.45 30.70 0.41
CA GLN A 122 5.03 29.35 0.37
C GLN A 122 4.10 28.28 0.98
N HIS A 123 2.94 28.69 1.46
CA HIS A 123 1.99 27.80 2.11
C HIS A 123 1.04 27.23 1.06
N PHE A 124 0.83 25.92 1.07
CA PHE A 124 -0.07 25.26 0.14
C PHE A 124 -1.09 24.38 0.85
N LYS A 125 -2.32 24.43 0.34
CA LYS A 125 -3.37 23.44 0.61
C LYS A 125 -3.52 22.52 -0.59
N ILE A 126 -3.73 21.25 -0.30
CA ILE A 126 -4.08 20.23 -1.29
C ILE A 126 -5.60 20.20 -1.37
N GLU A 127 -6.14 20.54 -2.53
CA GLU A 127 -7.58 20.49 -2.77
C GLU A 127 -7.90 19.37 -3.77
N PRO A 128 -8.51 18.24 -3.33
CA PRO A 128 -8.83 17.12 -4.21
C PRO A 128 -9.76 17.52 -5.35
N GLY A 129 -9.56 16.90 -6.51
CA GLY A 129 -10.48 17.00 -7.64
C GLY A 129 -11.69 16.11 -7.47
N THR A 130 -12.71 16.36 -8.29
CA THR A 130 -13.95 15.58 -8.34
C THR A 130 -14.17 15.01 -9.74
N GLY A 131 -15.06 14.02 -9.87
CA GLY A 131 -15.41 13.42 -11.16
C GLY A 131 -14.19 12.84 -11.90
N ASP A 132 -13.91 13.36 -13.10
CA ASP A 132 -12.77 12.96 -13.93
C ASP A 132 -11.39 13.37 -13.36
N LYS A 133 -11.39 14.04 -12.21
CA LYS A 133 -10.20 14.57 -11.51
C LYS A 133 -10.03 13.99 -10.11
N ARG A 134 -10.77 12.94 -9.75
CA ARG A 134 -10.72 12.32 -8.41
C ARG A 134 -9.32 11.86 -7.98
N ASP A 135 -8.48 11.47 -8.94
CA ASP A 135 -7.10 11.02 -8.69
C ASP A 135 -6.08 12.16 -8.78
N TYR A 136 -6.56 13.41 -8.83
CA TYR A 136 -5.76 14.62 -8.94
C TYR A 136 -6.17 15.63 -7.86
N PHE A 137 -5.35 16.65 -7.67
CA PHE A 137 -5.59 17.74 -6.73
C PHE A 137 -5.03 19.06 -7.25
N ARG A 138 -5.52 20.17 -6.71
CA ARG A 138 -4.96 21.51 -6.93
C ARG A 138 -4.02 21.89 -5.79
N LEU A 139 -2.96 22.62 -6.13
CA LEU A 139 -2.05 23.24 -5.16
C LEU A 139 -2.46 24.69 -4.96
N ILE A 140 -3.17 24.96 -3.87
CA ILE A 140 -3.75 26.26 -3.57
C ILE A 140 -2.87 27.02 -2.58
N GLY A 141 -2.46 28.24 -2.92
CA GLY A 141 -1.87 29.19 -1.97
C GLY A 141 -2.99 29.94 -1.24
N PRO A 142 -3.36 29.57 0.00
CA PRO A 142 -4.53 30.15 0.68
C PRO A 142 -4.34 31.64 0.97
N HIS A 143 -3.10 32.07 1.22
CA HIS A 143 -2.78 33.46 1.54
C HIS A 143 -2.67 34.36 0.31
N THR A 144 -2.22 33.83 -0.82
CA THR A 144 -2.11 34.57 -2.08
C THR A 144 -3.38 34.48 -2.93
N LYS A 145 -4.29 33.56 -2.58
CA LYS A 145 -5.51 33.22 -3.35
C LYS A 145 -5.18 32.82 -4.79
N ARG A 146 -4.11 32.02 -4.94
CA ARG A 146 -3.62 31.57 -6.24
C ARG A 146 -3.54 30.05 -6.28
N VAL A 147 -3.58 29.51 -7.49
CA VAL A 147 -3.43 28.08 -7.78
C VAL A 147 -2.25 27.91 -8.73
N ILE A 148 -1.35 26.97 -8.42
CA ILE A 148 -0.28 26.60 -9.36
C ILE A 148 -0.92 25.91 -10.56
N PHE A 149 -0.42 26.21 -11.75
CA PHE A 149 -0.76 25.48 -12.97
C PHE A 149 0.49 25.07 -13.74
N SER A 150 0.35 24.03 -14.56
CA SER A 150 1.38 23.59 -15.50
C SER A 150 0.74 23.19 -16.82
N ARG A 151 1.04 23.97 -17.87
CA ARG A 151 0.55 23.81 -19.24
C ARG A 151 1.72 23.94 -20.21
N ASP A 152 1.83 23.04 -21.19
CA ASP A 152 2.94 23.02 -22.13
C ASP A 152 4.31 23.07 -21.42
N GLU A 153 5.13 24.10 -21.64
CA GLU A 153 6.43 24.34 -21.00
C GLU A 153 6.38 25.37 -19.87
N LEU A 154 5.17 25.86 -19.55
CA LEU A 154 4.97 26.92 -18.58
C LEU A 154 4.47 26.34 -17.26
N VAL A 155 5.19 26.70 -16.19
CA VAL A 155 4.70 26.61 -14.82
C VAL A 155 4.53 28.03 -14.29
N SER A 156 3.36 28.31 -13.76
CA SER A 156 3.03 29.60 -13.19
C SER A 156 1.83 29.42 -12.25
N ASN A 157 1.19 30.50 -11.86
CA ASN A 157 0.01 30.47 -11.03
C ASN A 157 -1.06 31.44 -11.53
N TYR A 158 -2.30 31.11 -11.24
CA TYR A 158 -3.48 31.84 -11.65
C TYR A 158 -4.32 32.26 -10.44
N GLU A 159 -5.14 33.29 -10.58
CA GLU A 159 -6.04 33.72 -9.51
C GLU A 159 -7.15 32.67 -9.28
N LEU A 160 -7.42 32.34 -8.01
CA LEU A 160 -8.37 31.29 -7.65
C LEU A 160 -9.82 31.60 -8.07
N SER A 161 -10.15 32.87 -8.30
CA SER A 161 -11.50 33.33 -8.67
C SER A 161 -11.95 32.89 -10.06
N GLY A 162 -11.04 32.51 -10.95
CA GLY A 162 -11.34 32.10 -12.33
C GLY A 162 -11.96 30.71 -12.49
N GLY A 163 -12.11 29.95 -11.40
CA GLY A 163 -12.57 28.56 -11.43
C GLY A 163 -11.45 27.56 -11.75
N PRO A 164 -11.73 26.24 -11.63
CA PRO A 164 -10.74 25.20 -11.89
C PRO A 164 -10.57 24.92 -13.39
N HIS A 165 -9.31 24.81 -13.83
CA HIS A 165 -8.91 24.37 -15.18
C HIS A 165 -8.08 23.09 -15.09
N ASN A 166 -8.00 22.29 -16.17
CA ASN A 166 -7.29 20.99 -16.15
C ASN A 166 -5.80 21.12 -15.81
N ASP A 167 -5.17 22.22 -16.20
CA ASP A 167 -3.76 22.53 -15.92
C ASP A 167 -3.50 22.93 -14.46
N HIS A 168 -4.55 23.14 -13.66
CA HIS A 168 -4.44 23.35 -12.20
C HIS A 168 -4.27 22.05 -11.42
N TYR A 169 -4.44 20.89 -12.08
CA TYR A 169 -4.51 19.59 -11.41
C TYR A 169 -3.21 18.81 -11.54
N PHE A 170 -2.76 18.26 -10.41
CA PHE A 170 -1.58 17.44 -10.26
C PHE A 170 -1.93 16.11 -9.63
N LYS A 171 -1.10 15.10 -9.83
CA LYS A 171 -1.12 13.88 -9.02
C LYS A 171 0.27 13.59 -8.49
N PHE A 172 0.32 12.89 -7.37
CA PHE A 172 1.57 12.40 -6.82
C PHE A 172 2.11 11.24 -7.65
N LEU A 173 3.40 11.29 -7.97
CA LEU A 173 4.19 10.15 -8.42
C LEU A 173 5.22 9.86 -7.33
N TYR A 174 4.91 8.89 -6.48
CA TYR A 174 5.73 8.54 -5.31
C TYR A 174 7.09 7.96 -5.71
N GLU A 175 8.06 8.06 -4.81
CA GLU A 175 9.29 7.28 -4.92
C GLU A 175 9.04 5.80 -4.69
N ASP A 176 9.97 4.97 -5.13
CA ASP A 176 9.89 3.53 -4.93
C ASP A 176 9.93 3.19 -3.44
N THR A 177 9.11 2.23 -3.04
CA THR A 177 9.06 1.72 -1.68
C THR A 177 9.44 0.26 -1.65
N VAL A 178 9.86 -0.22 -0.48
CA VAL A 178 10.02 -1.64 -0.17
C VAL A 178 8.96 -2.06 0.82
N PHE A 179 8.34 -3.20 0.57
CA PHE A 179 7.45 -3.82 1.55
C PHE A 179 8.19 -4.12 2.85
N ASP A 180 7.53 -3.87 3.98
CA ASP A 180 8.04 -4.17 5.32
C ASP A 180 7.19 -5.25 6.00
N ARG A 181 5.89 -5.01 6.16
CA ARG A 181 4.96 -5.94 6.82
C ARG A 181 3.51 -5.68 6.43
N VAL A 182 2.64 -6.62 6.78
CA VAL A 182 1.19 -6.47 6.74
C VAL A 182 0.61 -6.76 8.12
N GLU A 183 -0.34 -5.93 8.55
CA GLU A 183 -1.13 -6.13 9.77
C GLU A 183 -2.59 -6.33 9.38
N TYR A 184 -3.23 -7.31 10.00
CA TYR A 184 -4.61 -7.70 9.70
C TYR A 184 -5.54 -7.39 10.88
N ASP A 185 -6.73 -6.89 10.59
CA ASP A 185 -7.75 -6.59 11.59
C ASP A 185 -8.75 -7.76 11.72
N ILE A 186 -8.28 -8.87 12.32
CA ILE A 186 -9.02 -10.14 12.43
C ILE A 186 -10.39 -10.02 13.09
N ASP A 187 -10.57 -9.04 13.98
CA ASP A 187 -11.83 -8.80 14.67
C ASP A 187 -12.94 -8.29 13.73
N HIS A 188 -12.55 -7.77 12.56
CA HIS A 188 -13.45 -7.29 11.52
C HIS A 188 -13.47 -8.20 10.28
N ALA A 189 -13.06 -9.46 10.43
CA ALA A 189 -13.14 -10.45 9.37
C ALA A 189 -14.60 -10.75 8.98
N THR A 190 -14.85 -10.83 7.67
CA THR A 190 -16.09 -11.39 7.13
C THR A 190 -15.78 -12.76 6.54
N VAL A 191 -16.36 -13.82 7.11
CA VAL A 191 -16.21 -15.19 6.62
C VAL A 191 -17.51 -15.64 5.97
N THR A 192 -17.43 -16.06 4.71
CA THR A 192 -18.57 -16.59 3.97
C THR A 192 -18.33 -18.06 3.60
N PRO A 193 -19.05 -19.01 4.22
CA PRO A 193 -18.96 -20.42 3.88
C PRO A 193 -19.26 -20.68 2.41
N GLN A 194 -18.49 -21.59 1.81
CA GLN A 194 -18.69 -22.11 0.46
C GLN A 194 -19.09 -23.59 0.53
N ASP A 195 -19.51 -24.14 -0.61
CA ASP A 195 -19.77 -25.58 -0.70
C ASP A 195 -18.49 -26.36 -0.37
N PRO A 196 -18.57 -27.38 0.52
CA PRO A 196 -17.41 -28.16 0.89
C PRO A 196 -16.93 -29.02 -0.27
N VAL A 197 -15.64 -29.30 -0.30
CA VAL A 197 -15.04 -30.21 -1.27
C VAL A 197 -15.13 -31.63 -0.77
N LEU A 198 -15.88 -32.46 -1.49
CA LEU A 198 -15.99 -33.89 -1.22
C LEU A 198 -15.06 -34.68 -2.12
N PHE A 199 -14.34 -35.64 -1.55
CA PHE A 199 -13.56 -36.59 -2.32
C PHE A 199 -13.47 -37.94 -1.60
N THR A 200 -13.20 -38.99 -2.37
CA THR A 200 -13.27 -40.35 -1.86
C THR A 200 -12.10 -41.16 -2.38
N ASN A 201 -11.63 -42.10 -1.58
CA ASN A 201 -10.65 -43.09 -2.00
C ASN A 201 -11.06 -44.47 -1.48
N THR A 202 -10.52 -45.52 -2.10
CA THR A 202 -10.88 -46.90 -1.79
C THR A 202 -9.64 -47.75 -1.68
N VAL A 203 -9.68 -48.72 -0.77
CA VAL A 203 -8.69 -49.80 -0.68
C VAL A 203 -9.40 -51.14 -0.71
N THR A 204 -8.71 -52.13 -1.25
CA THR A 204 -9.30 -53.41 -1.61
C THR A 204 -8.50 -54.51 -0.92
N ASN A 205 -9.15 -55.38 -0.16
CA ASN A 205 -8.50 -56.54 0.45
C ASN A 205 -8.81 -57.82 -0.33
N GLU A 206 -7.78 -58.35 -1.00
CA GLU A 206 -7.86 -59.52 -1.88
C GLU A 206 -7.67 -60.86 -1.18
N THR A 207 -7.46 -60.84 0.14
CA THR A 207 -7.08 -62.04 0.89
C THR A 207 -8.25 -62.66 1.62
N ASP A 208 -8.08 -63.92 2.04
CA ASP A 208 -9.04 -64.65 2.87
C ASP A 208 -9.07 -64.19 4.35
N ALA A 209 -8.22 -63.23 4.73
CA ALA A 209 -8.09 -62.72 6.09
C ALA A 209 -8.33 -61.19 6.12
N SER A 210 -8.73 -60.68 7.28
CA SER A 210 -8.83 -59.22 7.47
C SER A 210 -7.43 -58.59 7.49
N ASN A 211 -7.26 -57.46 6.81
CA ASN A 211 -5.98 -56.74 6.74
C ASN A 211 -6.15 -55.26 7.12
N GLU A 212 -5.14 -54.67 7.75
CA GLU A 212 -5.03 -53.22 7.88
C GLU A 212 -4.40 -52.65 6.61
N LEU A 213 -5.13 -51.78 5.92
CA LEU A 213 -4.70 -51.13 4.69
C LEU A 213 -4.64 -49.61 4.91
N GLU A 214 -3.67 -48.95 4.28
CA GLU A 214 -3.54 -47.51 4.29
C GLU A 214 -4.34 -46.89 3.13
N VAL A 215 -5.24 -45.96 3.45
CA VAL A 215 -5.95 -45.14 2.47
C VAL A 215 -5.30 -43.76 2.46
N ASP A 216 -4.67 -43.39 1.34
CA ASP A 216 -4.14 -42.04 1.15
C ASP A 216 -5.27 -41.06 0.80
N MET A 217 -5.56 -40.12 1.71
CA MET A 217 -6.56 -39.08 1.51
C MET A 217 -5.94 -37.70 1.29
N ARG A 218 -4.67 -37.64 0.85
CA ARG A 218 -4.04 -36.38 0.49
C ARG A 218 -4.52 -35.86 -0.85
N ARG A 219 -4.65 -34.53 -0.95
CA ARG A 219 -5.05 -33.84 -2.19
C ARG A 219 -4.40 -32.47 -2.28
N GLY A 220 -4.00 -32.07 -3.49
CA GLY A 220 -3.63 -30.68 -3.75
C GLY A 220 -4.84 -29.74 -3.64
N ALA A 221 -4.69 -28.69 -2.84
CA ALA A 221 -5.62 -27.58 -2.72
C ALA A 221 -4.98 -26.29 -3.28
N SER A 222 -5.81 -25.32 -3.66
CA SER A 222 -5.33 -24.05 -4.20
C SER A 222 -6.17 -22.88 -3.69
N GLU A 223 -5.54 -21.96 -2.96
CA GLU A 223 -6.17 -20.75 -2.47
C GLU A 223 -5.89 -19.59 -3.41
N VAL A 224 -6.87 -18.71 -3.57
CA VAL A 224 -6.69 -17.42 -4.24
C VAL A 224 -6.61 -16.34 -3.18
N VAL A 225 -5.58 -15.51 -3.27
CA VAL A 225 -5.33 -14.41 -2.34
C VAL A 225 -5.11 -13.10 -3.09
N SER A 226 -5.66 -11.99 -2.60
CA SER A 226 -5.44 -10.66 -3.17
C SER A 226 -5.56 -9.56 -2.12
N PHE A 227 -4.95 -8.40 -2.38
CA PHE A 227 -5.23 -7.17 -1.64
C PHE A 227 -5.84 -6.14 -2.58
N GLU A 228 -7.01 -5.63 -2.22
CA GLU A 228 -7.66 -4.49 -2.84
C GLU A 228 -7.27 -3.23 -2.09
N GLU A 229 -6.43 -2.39 -2.70
CA GLU A 229 -6.00 -1.11 -2.12
C GLU A 229 -7.21 -0.17 -1.98
N GLN A 230 -7.40 0.38 -0.78
CA GLN A 230 -8.48 1.34 -0.49
C GLN A 230 -7.94 2.76 -0.46
N HIS A 231 -6.87 2.98 0.30
CA HIS A 231 -6.23 4.29 0.48
C HIS A 231 -4.74 4.10 0.72
N GLY A 232 -3.88 4.86 0.02
CA GLY A 232 -2.45 4.73 0.23
C GLY A 232 -1.60 5.05 -0.99
N ILE A 233 -0.39 4.53 -0.95
CA ILE A 233 0.52 4.50 -2.09
C ILE A 233 0.33 3.16 -2.80
N ASN A 234 0.19 3.19 -4.12
CA ASN A 234 0.10 1.97 -4.91
C ASN A 234 1.43 1.21 -4.83
N ILE A 235 1.37 -0.02 -4.32
CA ILE A 235 2.55 -0.88 -4.23
C ILE A 235 2.59 -1.70 -5.52
N THR A 236 3.50 -1.36 -6.42
CA THR A 236 3.62 -2.03 -7.73
C THR A 236 4.68 -3.13 -7.75
N GLU A 237 5.44 -3.28 -6.67
CA GLU A 237 6.52 -4.28 -6.60
C GLU A 237 5.98 -5.67 -6.26
N THR A 238 6.56 -6.68 -6.91
CA THR A 238 6.41 -8.07 -6.49
C THR A 238 7.29 -8.29 -5.25
N VAL A 239 6.66 -8.66 -4.15
CA VAL A 239 7.32 -9.02 -2.90
C VAL A 239 7.57 -10.52 -2.89
N THR A 240 8.81 -10.92 -2.66
CA THR A 240 9.22 -12.33 -2.58
C THR A 240 9.44 -12.81 -1.13
N THR A 241 9.20 -11.93 -0.17
CA THR A 241 9.39 -12.21 1.26
C THR A 241 8.13 -12.84 1.85
N GLY A 242 8.30 -13.85 2.70
CA GLY A 242 7.18 -14.49 3.38
C GLY A 242 6.54 -13.58 4.42
N PHE A 243 5.22 -13.50 4.39
CA PHE A 243 4.39 -12.90 5.43
C PHE A 243 3.25 -13.85 5.78
N GLY A 244 2.68 -13.70 6.98
CA GLY A 244 1.59 -14.55 7.45
C GLY A 244 0.33 -14.31 6.62
N ILE A 245 -0.31 -15.37 6.14
CA ILE A 245 -1.58 -15.29 5.42
C ILE A 245 -2.73 -15.70 6.37
N PRO A 246 -3.85 -14.96 6.42
CA PRO A 246 -5.00 -15.34 7.21
C PRO A 246 -5.61 -16.68 6.76
N GLY A 247 -5.93 -17.54 7.72
CA GLY A 247 -6.64 -18.81 7.52
C GLY A 247 -7.69 -19.05 8.60
N ILE A 248 -8.36 -20.20 8.58
CA ILE A 248 -9.36 -20.59 9.58
C ILE A 248 -8.85 -21.79 10.37
N VAL A 249 -8.86 -21.67 11.69
CA VAL A 249 -8.50 -22.75 12.63
C VAL A 249 -9.58 -22.79 13.70
N ASP A 250 -10.17 -23.97 13.93
CA ASP A 250 -11.23 -24.18 14.92
C ASP A 250 -12.41 -23.19 14.80
N GLY A 251 -12.71 -22.77 13.56
CA GLY A 251 -13.78 -21.82 13.25
C GLY A 251 -13.43 -20.34 13.47
N GLU A 252 -12.20 -20.02 13.89
CA GLU A 252 -11.73 -18.65 14.08
C GLU A 252 -10.72 -18.24 12.99
N VAL A 253 -10.76 -16.97 12.58
CA VAL A 253 -9.77 -16.42 11.65
C VAL A 253 -8.46 -16.19 12.40
N THR A 254 -7.38 -16.78 11.91
CA THR A 254 -6.05 -16.70 12.52
C THR A 254 -5.01 -16.26 11.50
N THR A 255 -3.94 -15.63 11.99
CA THR A 255 -2.75 -15.32 11.18
C THR A 255 -1.61 -16.20 11.69
N GLY A 256 -0.87 -16.86 10.80
CA GLY A 256 0.17 -17.80 11.26
C GLY A 256 0.77 -18.70 10.19
N PHE A 257 0.18 -18.76 9.00
CA PHE A 257 0.77 -19.49 7.89
C PHE A 257 1.82 -18.61 7.21
N GLU A 258 3.06 -18.68 7.69
CA GLU A 258 4.20 -18.10 6.98
C GLU A 258 4.37 -18.87 5.66
N GLN A 259 4.05 -18.22 4.54
CA GLN A 259 4.33 -18.76 3.22
C GLN A 259 5.29 -17.85 2.48
N THR A 260 6.38 -18.45 1.99
CA THR A 260 7.32 -17.75 1.12
C THR A 260 6.84 -17.88 -0.33
N ASN A 261 5.96 -16.97 -0.76
CA ASN A 261 5.51 -16.88 -2.14
C ASN A 261 5.82 -15.51 -2.73
N ASN A 262 5.94 -15.45 -4.06
CA ASN A 262 6.00 -14.18 -4.78
C ASN A 262 4.60 -13.59 -4.81
N PHE A 263 4.39 -12.52 -4.06
CA PHE A 263 3.14 -11.79 -4.00
C PHE A 263 3.23 -10.51 -4.80
N THR A 264 2.29 -10.28 -5.72
CA THR A 264 2.15 -8.98 -6.39
C THR A 264 0.89 -8.28 -5.90
N PHE A 265 1.06 -7.09 -5.30
CA PHE A 265 -0.05 -6.26 -4.84
C PHE A 265 -0.91 -5.77 -6.00
N GLY A 266 -2.20 -5.55 -5.74
CA GLY A 266 -3.20 -5.22 -6.77
C GLY A 266 -3.51 -6.35 -7.75
N ARG A 267 -3.04 -7.58 -7.47
CA ARG A 267 -3.32 -8.78 -8.26
C ARG A 267 -3.70 -9.95 -7.37
N SER A 268 -4.45 -10.89 -7.94
CA SER A 268 -4.69 -12.19 -7.32
C SER A 268 -3.47 -13.09 -7.52
N ASN A 269 -3.07 -13.76 -6.45
CA ASN A 269 -2.01 -14.76 -6.44
C ASN A 269 -2.65 -16.11 -6.05
N THR A 270 -2.17 -17.19 -6.65
CA THR A 270 -2.63 -18.55 -6.32
C THR A 270 -1.57 -19.25 -5.50
N ILE A 271 -2.00 -19.82 -4.39
CA ILE A 271 -1.18 -20.55 -3.44
C ILE A 271 -1.60 -22.00 -3.50
N THR A 272 -0.64 -22.92 -3.61
CA THR A 272 -0.92 -24.35 -3.67
C THR A 272 -0.25 -25.09 -2.53
N TYR A 273 -0.98 -26.03 -1.92
CA TYR A 273 -0.48 -26.89 -0.85
C TYR A 273 -1.25 -28.21 -0.84
N GLU A 274 -0.76 -29.19 -0.08
CA GLU A 274 -1.43 -30.47 0.09
C GLU A 274 -2.23 -30.48 1.38
N VAL A 275 -3.47 -30.98 1.31
CA VAL A 275 -4.36 -31.19 2.46
C VAL A 275 -4.63 -32.67 2.64
N GLY A 276 -4.93 -33.06 3.87
CA GLY A 276 -5.33 -34.41 4.22
C GLY A 276 -4.20 -35.28 4.78
N SER A 277 -4.52 -36.54 5.00
CA SER A 277 -3.67 -37.50 5.69
C SER A 277 -3.96 -38.92 5.24
N SER A 278 -3.00 -39.81 5.40
CA SER A 278 -3.24 -41.25 5.30
C SER A 278 -4.02 -41.76 6.52
N LEU A 279 -4.92 -42.72 6.30
CA LEU A 279 -5.69 -43.40 7.36
C LEU A 279 -5.45 -44.91 7.29
N GLN A 280 -5.24 -45.55 8.43
CA GLN A 280 -5.27 -47.01 8.51
C GLN A 280 -6.70 -47.49 8.76
N VAL A 281 -7.18 -48.41 7.92
CA VAL A 281 -8.50 -49.00 8.02
C VAL A 281 -8.41 -50.52 7.99
N THR A 282 -9.17 -51.19 8.84
CA THR A 282 -9.29 -52.65 8.84
C THR A 282 -10.31 -53.06 7.78
N VAL A 283 -9.87 -53.84 6.79
CA VAL A 283 -10.70 -54.23 5.64
C VAL A 283 -10.97 -55.74 5.70
N PRO A 284 -12.23 -56.18 5.79
CA PRO A 284 -12.57 -57.61 5.78
C PRO A 284 -12.07 -58.36 4.54
N PRO A 285 -11.97 -59.70 4.61
CA PRO A 285 -11.67 -60.52 3.44
C PRO A 285 -12.57 -60.21 2.26
N HIS A 286 -12.01 -60.16 1.05
CA HIS A 286 -12.75 -59.99 -0.21
C HIS A 286 -13.74 -58.82 -0.20
N SER A 287 -13.29 -57.69 0.37
CA SER A 287 -14.11 -56.47 0.46
C SER A 287 -13.36 -55.23 0.00
N ILE A 288 -14.13 -54.18 -0.31
CA ILE A 288 -13.65 -52.84 -0.65
C ILE A 288 -14.06 -51.92 0.48
N GLN A 289 -13.08 -51.22 1.04
CA GLN A 289 -13.31 -50.17 2.02
C GLN A 289 -13.26 -48.81 1.34
N LYS A 290 -14.38 -48.09 1.37
CA LYS A 290 -14.48 -46.70 0.90
C LYS A 290 -14.32 -45.72 2.04
N VAL A 291 -13.55 -44.67 1.82
CA VAL A 291 -13.39 -43.53 2.73
C VAL A 291 -13.79 -42.26 1.99
N GLU A 292 -14.61 -41.44 2.63
CA GLU A 292 -15.02 -40.12 2.16
C GLU A 292 -14.35 -39.04 3.01
N ALA A 293 -13.81 -38.02 2.37
CA ALA A 293 -13.29 -36.82 3.01
C ALA A 293 -14.17 -35.63 2.65
N THR A 294 -14.44 -34.80 3.66
CA THR A 294 -15.12 -33.51 3.51
C THR A 294 -14.15 -32.44 3.96
N LEU A 295 -13.81 -31.52 3.04
CA LEU A 295 -12.94 -30.38 3.28
C LEU A 295 -13.76 -29.10 3.24
N SER A 296 -13.76 -28.35 4.35
CA SER A 296 -14.43 -27.06 4.44
C SER A 296 -13.70 -26.00 3.60
N HIS A 297 -14.47 -25.05 3.08
CA HIS A 297 -13.99 -23.98 2.21
C HIS A 297 -14.81 -22.72 2.48
N SER A 298 -14.14 -21.57 2.56
CA SER A 298 -14.79 -20.27 2.79
C SER A 298 -14.08 -19.18 1.98
N THR A 299 -14.75 -18.06 1.80
CA THR A 299 -14.09 -16.79 1.47
C THR A 299 -13.89 -15.96 2.73
N ILE A 300 -12.78 -15.24 2.82
CA ILE A 300 -12.46 -14.29 3.88
C ILE A 300 -12.22 -12.93 3.26
N ASP A 301 -12.94 -11.92 3.74
CA ASP A 301 -12.63 -10.51 3.50
C ASP A 301 -12.19 -9.86 4.81
N LEU A 302 -11.08 -9.14 4.79
CA LEU A 302 -10.42 -8.68 6.01
C LEU A 302 -9.74 -7.32 5.81
N PRO A 303 -10.03 -6.29 6.63
CA PRO A 303 -9.26 -5.06 6.59
C PRO A 303 -7.78 -5.32 6.94
N ALA A 304 -6.87 -4.73 6.17
CA ALA A 304 -5.44 -4.90 6.30
C ALA A 304 -4.71 -3.56 6.15
N ARG A 305 -3.57 -3.43 6.83
CA ARG A 305 -2.63 -2.34 6.68
C ARG A 305 -1.30 -2.86 6.18
N ILE A 306 -0.90 -2.37 5.02
CA ILE A 306 0.38 -2.71 4.40
C ILE A 306 1.36 -1.59 4.72
N TYR A 307 2.45 -1.95 5.38
CA TYR A 307 3.54 -1.04 5.72
C TYR A 307 4.65 -1.22 4.71
N SER A 308 5.09 -0.10 4.15
CA SER A 308 6.22 -0.04 3.23
C SER A 308 7.18 1.07 3.66
N LYS A 309 8.43 1.02 3.21
CA LYS A 309 9.44 2.03 3.51
C LYS A 309 9.98 2.64 2.23
N SER A 310 10.18 3.95 2.21
CA SER A 310 10.93 4.63 1.15
C SER A 310 12.28 3.95 0.94
N LYS A 311 12.62 3.58 -0.30
CA LYS A 311 13.93 2.99 -0.61
C LYS A 311 15.08 3.92 -0.29
N THR A 312 14.87 5.22 -0.45
CA THR A 312 15.91 6.22 -0.28
C THR A 312 16.09 6.63 1.18
N LEU A 313 14.98 6.84 1.89
CA LEU A 313 14.98 7.51 3.20
C LEU A 313 14.54 6.60 4.35
N GLY A 314 14.01 5.41 4.08
CA GLY A 314 13.50 4.49 5.11
C GLY A 314 12.23 4.98 5.82
N ILE A 315 11.59 6.05 5.29
CA ILE A 315 10.35 6.59 5.84
C ILE A 315 9.22 5.58 5.64
N GLU A 316 8.56 5.21 6.73
CA GLU A 316 7.42 4.30 6.71
C GLU A 316 6.17 4.99 6.15
N VAL A 317 5.48 4.28 5.27
CA VAL A 317 4.19 4.64 4.69
C VAL A 317 3.22 3.49 4.87
N VAL A 318 1.95 3.83 5.03
CA VAL A 318 0.87 2.88 5.28
C VAL A 318 -0.15 2.96 4.15
N THR A 319 -0.49 1.80 3.61
CA THR A 319 -1.58 1.60 2.64
C THR A 319 -2.66 0.76 3.31
N ASP A 320 -3.87 1.30 3.42
CA ASP A 320 -5.06 0.57 3.84
C ASP A 320 -5.58 -0.25 2.66
N ALA A 321 -5.90 -1.52 2.92
CA ALA A 321 -6.38 -2.46 1.92
C ALA A 321 -7.43 -3.41 2.51
N ILE A 322 -8.16 -4.10 1.63
CA ILE A 322 -8.95 -5.27 1.99
C ILE A 322 -8.21 -6.50 1.47
N TYR A 323 -7.86 -7.42 2.36
CA TYR A 323 -7.40 -8.75 2.02
C TYR A 323 -8.60 -9.62 1.64
N HIS A 324 -8.45 -10.37 0.56
CA HIS A 324 -9.38 -11.40 0.10
C HIS A 324 -8.65 -12.73 0.04
N GLY A 325 -9.22 -13.76 0.66
CA GLY A 325 -8.67 -15.12 0.65
C GLY A 325 -9.76 -16.17 0.48
N THR A 326 -9.39 -17.35 -0.04
CA THR A 326 -10.32 -18.48 -0.18
C THR A 326 -9.78 -19.75 0.51
N PRO A 327 -9.60 -19.73 1.85
CA PRO A 327 -8.91 -20.82 2.52
C PRO A 327 -9.71 -22.12 2.59
N TYR A 328 -8.99 -23.23 2.56
CA TYR A 328 -9.50 -24.55 2.94
C TYR A 328 -9.14 -24.85 4.40
N TYR A 329 -10.06 -25.46 5.12
CA TYR A 329 -9.90 -25.76 6.55
C TYR A 329 -10.74 -26.99 6.93
N ASP A 330 -10.58 -27.46 8.17
CA ASP A 330 -11.35 -28.55 8.78
C ASP A 330 -11.63 -29.74 7.84
N ILE A 331 -10.63 -30.63 7.69
CA ILE A 331 -10.85 -31.91 7.00
C ILE A 331 -11.45 -32.94 7.95
N SER A 332 -12.53 -33.57 7.52
CA SER A 332 -13.17 -34.69 8.24
C SER A 332 -13.27 -35.92 7.37
N TYR A 333 -13.16 -37.09 7.99
CA TYR A 333 -13.20 -38.37 7.29
C TYR A 333 -14.37 -39.22 7.77
N ARG A 334 -14.97 -39.92 6.82
CA ARG A 334 -16.02 -40.90 7.06
C ARG A 334 -15.62 -42.21 6.40
N VAL A 335 -15.35 -43.23 7.21
CA VAL A 335 -15.17 -44.60 6.76
C VAL A 335 -16.57 -45.21 6.57
N LEU A 336 -16.86 -45.71 5.38
CA LEU A 336 -18.16 -46.33 5.09
C LEU A 336 -18.18 -47.81 5.48
N GLU A 337 -19.34 -48.45 5.44
CA GLU A 337 -19.40 -49.90 5.58
C GLU A 337 -18.66 -50.56 4.38
N PRO A 338 -17.87 -51.63 4.62
CA PRO A 338 -17.17 -52.33 3.55
C PRO A 338 -18.16 -53.03 2.63
N GLU A 339 -17.94 -52.91 1.32
CA GLU A 339 -18.75 -53.57 0.31
C GLU A 339 -18.08 -54.87 -0.16
N PRO A 340 -18.84 -55.95 -0.39
CA PRO A 340 -18.28 -57.16 -0.99
C PRO A 340 -17.75 -56.85 -2.38
N TRP A 341 -16.71 -57.57 -2.79
CA TRP A 341 -16.20 -57.46 -4.14
C TRP A 341 -17.26 -57.76 -5.21
N PRO A 342 -17.22 -57.05 -6.36
CA PRO A 342 -18.11 -57.32 -7.48
C PRO A 342 -17.91 -58.70 -8.11
#